data_AF-A0A933TC55-F1
#
_entry.id   AF-A0A933TC55-F1
#
_cell.length_a   1.000
_cell.length_b   1.000
_cell.length_c   1.000
_cell.angle_alpha   90.00
_cell.angle_beta   90.00
_cell.angle_gamma   90.00
#
_symmetry.space_group_name_H-M   'P 1'
#
loop_
_entity.id
_entity.type
_entity.pdbx_description
1 polymer ?
#
loop_
_entity_poly.entity_id
_entity_poly.type
_entity_poly.pdbx_seq_one_letter_code
_entity_poly.pdbx_strand_id
1 'polypeptide(L)'
;MVKLICLLVLCFALIPVQGFALEPSEKLIFEKNSLYQYIQVIEDTVKKERYVRNQKREFTQGGIYVNAPDKLLFEFTQMGFVSLAFLEREPRDVLFVGLGAGAIRMPLSISPR
;
A
#
# COMPACT_ATOMS: atom_id res chain seq x y z
N MET A 1 32.68 -38.79 -33.29
CA MET A 1 32.37 -37.35 -33.13
C MET A 1 30.88 -37.07 -32.91
N VAL A 2 29.96 -37.65 -33.70
CA VAL A 2 28.49 -37.43 -33.57
C VAL A 2 27.92 -37.75 -32.17
N LYS A 3 28.39 -38.83 -31.53
CA LYS A 3 27.95 -39.20 -30.17
C LYS A 3 28.30 -38.16 -29.09
N LEU A 4 29.43 -37.47 -29.25
CA LEU A 4 29.87 -36.43 -28.32
C LEU A 4 29.03 -35.15 -28.47
N ILE A 5 28.63 -34.84 -29.72
CA ILE A 5 27.75 -33.71 -30.03
C ILE A 5 26.34 -33.96 -29.49
N CYS A 6 25.79 -35.17 -29.66
CA CYS A 6 24.50 -35.54 -29.07
C CYS A 6 24.52 -35.46 -27.53
N LEU A 7 25.62 -35.86 -26.89
CA LEU A 7 25.76 -35.78 -25.44
C LEU A 7 25.75 -34.32 -24.95
N LEU A 8 26.44 -33.43 -25.68
CA LEU A 8 26.51 -31.99 -25.36
C LEU A 8 25.16 -31.28 -25.51
N VAL A 9 24.38 -31.63 -26.54
CA VAL A 9 23.03 -31.09 -26.75
C VAL A 9 22.07 -31.56 -25.65
N LEU A 10 22.18 -32.81 -25.20
CA LEU A 10 21.38 -33.35 -24.10
C LEU A 10 21.70 -32.66 -22.76
N CYS A 11 22.97 -32.32 -22.50
CA CYS A 11 23.38 -31.58 -21.32
C CYS A 11 22.86 -30.13 -21.30
N PHE A 12 22.78 -29.47 -22.48
CA PHE A 12 22.21 -28.12 -22.57
C PHE A 12 20.70 -28.09 -22.34
N ALA A 13 19.99 -29.17 -22.68
CA ALA A 13 18.54 -29.29 -22.46
C ALA A 13 18.17 -29.51 -20.97
N LEU A 14 19.14 -29.88 -20.13
CA LEU A 14 18.95 -30.11 -18.69
C LEU A 14 19.27 -28.89 -17.82
N ILE A 15 19.65 -27.75 -18.42
CA ILE A 15 19.84 -26.53 -17.64
C ILE A 15 18.46 -26.06 -17.20
N PRO A 16 18.13 -26.12 -15.89
CA PRO A 16 16.86 -25.60 -15.42
C PRO A 16 16.85 -24.11 -15.74
N VAL A 17 15.90 -23.67 -16.58
CA VAL A 17 15.58 -22.26 -16.73
C VAL A 17 15.09 -21.83 -15.35
N GLN A 18 15.98 -21.20 -14.58
CA GLN A 18 15.61 -20.52 -13.35
C GLN A 18 14.72 -19.36 -13.78
N GLY A 19 13.41 -19.62 -13.84
CA GLY A 19 12.43 -18.59 -13.98
C GLY A 19 12.63 -17.64 -12.79
N PHE A 20 12.97 -16.40 -13.08
CA PHE A 20 12.91 -15.34 -12.08
C PHE A 20 11.45 -15.26 -11.64
N ALA A 21 11.13 -15.86 -10.49
CA ALA A 21 9.84 -15.64 -9.85
C ALA A 21 9.76 -14.15 -9.54
N LEU A 22 8.81 -13.46 -10.17
CA LEU A 22 8.54 -12.07 -9.88
C LEU A 22 8.07 -12.01 -8.42
N GLU A 23 8.87 -11.42 -7.54
CA GLU A 23 8.47 -11.18 -6.16
C GLU A 23 7.11 -10.48 -6.16
N PRO A 24 6.12 -10.96 -5.37
CA PRO A 24 4.81 -10.34 -5.32
C PRO A 24 4.96 -8.85 -4.99
N SER A 25 4.40 -7.97 -5.83
CA SER A 25 4.46 -6.52 -5.58
C SER A 25 3.80 -6.15 -4.26
N GLU A 26 2.79 -6.92 -3.84
CA GLU A 26 2.07 -6.75 -2.57
C GLU A 26 2.56 -7.74 -1.50
N LYS A 27 2.98 -7.20 -0.36
CA LYS A 27 3.32 -7.94 0.85
C LYS A 27 2.19 -7.82 1.87
N LEU A 28 1.70 -8.96 2.37
CA LEU A 28 0.77 -8.97 3.50
C LEU A 28 1.51 -8.61 4.79
N ILE A 29 1.05 -7.56 5.48
CA ILE A 29 1.62 -7.10 6.75
C ILE A 29 0.78 -7.60 7.93
N PHE A 30 -0.55 -7.58 7.77
CA PHE A 30 -1.48 -7.96 8.84
C PHE A 30 -2.83 -8.40 8.26
N GLU A 31 -3.47 -9.38 8.90
CA GLU A 31 -4.80 -9.84 8.56
C GLU A 31 -5.55 -10.27 9.81
N LYS A 32 -6.78 -9.77 9.99
CA LYS A 32 -7.65 -10.18 11.10
C LYS A 32 -9.11 -9.97 10.74
N ASN A 33 -9.95 -10.92 11.13
CA ASN A 33 -11.39 -10.68 11.20
C ASN A 33 -11.74 -10.12 12.59
N SER A 34 -12.24 -8.89 12.66
CA SER A 34 -12.74 -8.30 13.91
C SER A 34 -14.24 -8.57 14.07
N LEU A 35 -14.81 -8.19 15.22
CA LEU A 35 -16.26 -8.31 15.45
C LEU A 35 -17.10 -7.52 14.42
N TYR A 36 -16.56 -6.39 13.93
CA TYR A 36 -17.30 -5.46 13.08
C TYR A 36 -16.92 -5.53 11.60
N GLN A 37 -15.67 -5.89 11.30
CA GLN A 37 -15.17 -5.92 9.94
C GLN A 37 -13.89 -6.75 9.80
N TYR A 38 -13.70 -7.30 8.62
CA TYR A 38 -12.42 -7.84 8.20
C TYR A 38 -11.42 -6.70 7.95
N ILE A 39 -10.20 -6.85 8.45
CA ILE A 39 -9.11 -5.89 8.34
C ILE A 39 -7.91 -6.60 7.72
N GLN A 40 -7.40 -6.04 6.62
CA GLN A 40 -6.16 -6.47 5.99
C GLN A 40 -5.25 -5.26 5.77
N VAL A 41 -3.98 -5.40 6.12
CA VAL A 41 -2.94 -4.41 5.84
C VAL A 41 -1.95 -5.02 4.86
N ILE A 42 -1.83 -4.38 3.69
CA ILE A 42 -0.88 -4.78 2.64
C ILE A 42 0.05 -3.63 2.33
N GLU A 43 1.26 -3.97 1.91
CA GLU A 43 2.27 -3.02 1.47
C GLU A 43 2.64 -3.32 0.02
N ASP A 44 2.47 -2.33 -0.87
CA ASP A 44 3.06 -2.35 -2.20
C ASP A 44 4.54 -1.98 -2.07
N THR A 45 5.40 -2.99 -2.23
CA THR A 45 6.85 -2.85 -2.05
C THR A 45 7.51 -2.06 -3.17
N VAL A 46 6.85 -1.92 -4.33
CA VAL A 46 7.32 -1.17 -5.50
C VAL A 46 6.94 0.30 -5.34
N LYS A 47 5.67 0.59 -5.07
CA LYS A 47 5.16 1.96 -4.88
C LYS A 47 5.52 2.55 -3.52
N LYS A 48 5.97 1.73 -2.57
CA LYS A 48 6.21 2.11 -1.17
C LYS A 48 4.95 2.70 -0.53
N GLU A 49 3.82 2.04 -0.78
CA GLU A 49 2.50 2.43 -0.27
C GLU A 49 1.96 1.32 0.63
N ARG A 50 1.26 1.69 1.70
CA ARG A 50 0.61 0.75 2.60
C ARG A 50 -0.86 1.05 2.71
N TYR A 51 -1.70 0.03 2.57
CA TYR A 51 -3.14 0.18 2.52
C TYR A 51 -3.83 -0.61 3.62
N VAL A 52 -4.96 -0.09 4.09
CA VAL A 52 -5.95 -0.82 4.89
C VAL A 52 -7.11 -1.18 3.98
N ARG A 53 -7.40 -2.48 3.87
CA ARG A 53 -8.51 -3.03 3.10
C ARG A 53 -9.52 -3.66 4.03
N ASN A 54 -10.79 -3.40 3.75
CA ASN A 54 -11.89 -4.05 4.44
C ASN A 54 -12.70 -4.84 3.43
N GLN A 55 -13.12 -6.05 3.84
CA GLN A 55 -13.59 -7.11 2.95
C GLN A 55 -12.47 -7.72 2.09
N LYS A 56 -12.66 -8.97 1.65
CA LYS A 56 -11.64 -9.78 0.97
C LYS A 56 -11.15 -9.12 -0.33
N ARG A 57 -10.12 -8.29 -0.23
CA ARG A 57 -9.29 -7.72 -1.31
C ARG A 57 -9.90 -6.67 -2.24
N GLU A 58 -11.20 -6.37 -2.18
CA GLU A 58 -11.82 -5.49 -3.19
C GLU A 58 -11.87 -4.01 -2.81
N PHE A 59 -11.89 -3.65 -1.52
CA PHE A 59 -12.08 -2.26 -1.11
C PHE A 59 -10.95 -1.72 -0.22
N THR A 60 -10.14 -0.84 -0.79
CA THR A 60 -9.13 -0.05 -0.05
C THR A 60 -9.82 1.10 0.67
N GLN A 61 -9.82 1.07 2.00
CA GLN A 61 -10.41 2.14 2.83
C GLN A 61 -9.49 3.35 2.98
N GLY A 62 -8.19 3.13 2.87
CA GLY A 62 -7.20 4.19 2.95
C GLY A 62 -5.78 3.61 2.99
N GLY A 63 -4.81 4.50 3.17
CA GLY A 63 -3.41 4.15 3.01
C GLY A 63 -2.49 5.35 3.12
N ILE A 64 -1.20 5.05 3.16
CA ILE A 64 -0.11 5.99 3.38
C ILE A 64 1.06 5.68 2.45
N TYR A 65 1.87 6.69 2.14
CA TYR A 65 3.22 6.45 1.65
C TYR A 65 4.11 6.04 2.82
N VAL A 66 4.82 4.92 2.69
CA VAL A 66 5.70 4.38 3.74
C VAL A 66 6.86 5.35 4.03
N ASN A 67 7.37 6.02 2.99
CA ASN A 67 8.52 6.92 3.10
C ASN A 67 8.15 8.40 3.27
N ALA A 68 6.86 8.74 3.18
CA ALA A 68 6.35 10.11 3.32
C ALA A 68 4.96 10.10 3.97
N PRO A 69 4.85 9.65 5.23
CA PRO A 69 3.55 9.41 5.88
C PRO A 69 2.78 10.71 6.18
N ASP A 70 3.44 11.86 6.08
CA ASP A 70 2.86 13.20 6.13
C ASP A 70 2.08 13.57 4.86
N LYS A 71 2.32 12.88 3.75
CA LYS A 71 1.64 13.11 2.48
C LYS A 71 0.37 12.26 2.36
N LEU A 72 -0.69 12.90 1.87
CA LEU A 72 -1.97 12.25 1.63
C LEU A 72 -1.93 11.45 0.33
N LEU A 73 -2.12 10.13 0.44
CA LEU A 73 -2.09 9.21 -0.69
C LEU A 73 -3.28 9.39 -1.65
N PHE A 74 -4.48 9.63 -1.11
CA PHE A 74 -5.70 9.71 -1.91
C PHE A 74 -6.18 11.14 -2.10
N GLU A 75 -6.63 11.46 -3.32
CA GLU A 75 -7.16 12.78 -3.67
C GLU A 75 -8.41 13.15 -2.87
N PHE A 76 -9.33 12.20 -2.63
CA PHE A 76 -10.52 12.46 -1.80
C PHE A 76 -10.15 12.92 -0.39
N THR A 77 -9.01 12.43 0.11
CA THR A 77 -8.47 12.78 1.42
C THR A 77 -7.94 14.21 1.40
N GLN A 78 -7.26 14.62 0.32
CA GLN A 78 -6.79 15.99 0.10
C GLN A 78 -7.96 16.97 -0.06
N MET A 79 -8.99 16.61 -0.83
CA MET A 79 -10.18 17.43 -1.03
C MET A 79 -10.91 17.73 0.29
N GLY A 80 -10.89 16.80 1.25
CA GLY A 80 -11.46 17.03 2.58
C GLY A 80 -10.84 18.21 3.34
N PHE A 81 -9.61 18.61 3.02
CA PHE A 81 -8.94 19.76 3.62
C PHE A 81 -9.25 21.09 2.92
N VAL A 82 -9.71 21.05 1.67
CA VAL A 82 -9.92 22.26 0.86
C VAL A 82 -10.94 23.18 1.54
N SER A 83 -11.97 22.62 2.18
CA SER A 83 -12.97 23.40 2.92
C SER A 83 -12.37 24.22 4.06
N LEU A 84 -11.29 23.75 4.69
CA LEU A 84 -10.63 24.47 5.79
C LEU A 84 -9.97 25.77 5.32
N ALA A 85 -9.52 25.83 4.07
CA ALA A 85 -8.91 27.03 3.49
C ALA A 85 -9.91 28.18 3.31
N PHE A 86 -11.21 27.91 3.36
CA PHE A 86 -12.28 28.90 3.21
C PHE A 86 -12.90 29.32 4.54
N LEU A 87 -12.35 28.87 5.67
CA LEU A 87 -12.79 29.35 6.98
C LEU A 87 -12.27 30.78 7.20
N GLU A 88 -13.13 31.66 7.72
CA GLU A 88 -12.75 33.04 8.04
C GLU A 88 -11.65 33.14 9.11
N ARG A 89 -11.50 32.09 9.92
CA ARG A 89 -10.52 31.98 11.00
C ARG A 89 -9.92 30.60 10.99
N GLU A 90 -8.66 30.51 11.40
CA GLU A 90 -7.98 29.24 11.56
C GLU A 90 -8.74 28.34 12.56
N PRO A 91 -9.04 27.08 12.17
CA PRO A 91 -9.75 26.16 13.04
C PRO A 91 -8.86 25.75 14.22
N ARG A 92 -9.33 26.01 15.45
CA ARG A 92 -8.60 25.63 16.68
C ARG A 92 -8.82 24.18 17.06
N ASP A 93 -10.02 23.68 16.82
CA ASP A 93 -10.46 22.34 17.20
C ASP A 93 -11.15 21.69 16.00
N VAL A 94 -10.74 20.45 15.69
CA VAL A 94 -11.30 19.69 14.56
C VAL A 94 -11.76 18.32 15.06
N LEU A 95 -13.06 18.05 14.92
CA LEU A 95 -13.63 16.74 15.20
C LEU A 95 -13.63 15.89 13.92
N PHE A 96 -12.98 14.75 13.99
CA PHE A 96 -13.06 13.73 12.96
C PHE A 96 -14.02 12.63 13.39
N VAL A 97 -15.05 12.38 12.59
CA VAL A 97 -15.98 11.26 12.79
C VAL A 97 -15.67 10.19 11.75
N GLY A 98 -15.29 8.99 12.18
CA GLY A 98 -14.81 7.93 11.29
C GLY A 98 -13.30 7.95 11.10
N LEU A 99 -12.84 7.87 9.84
CA LEU A 99 -11.42 7.75 9.42
C LEU A 99 -10.74 6.42 9.77
N GLY A 100 -11.29 5.30 9.29
CA GLY A 100 -10.78 3.95 9.58
C GLY A 100 -9.27 3.73 9.30
N ALA A 101 -8.67 4.46 8.34
CA ALA A 101 -7.25 4.36 8.02
C ALA A 101 -6.36 5.43 8.67
N GLY A 102 -6.94 6.41 9.40
CA GLY A 102 -6.18 7.45 10.13
C GLY A 102 -5.41 8.48 9.28
N ALA A 103 -5.38 8.34 7.95
CA ALA A 103 -4.53 9.14 7.04
C ALA A 103 -4.77 10.67 7.13
N ILE A 104 -5.98 11.12 7.45
CA ILE A 104 -6.33 12.56 7.58
C ILE A 104 -5.76 13.18 8.86
N ARG A 105 -5.60 12.41 9.94
CA ARG A 105 -5.12 12.98 11.21
C ARG A 105 -3.64 13.38 11.15
N MET A 106 -2.85 12.65 10.36
CA MET A 106 -1.40 12.74 10.40
C MET A 106 -0.85 14.10 9.93
N PRO A 107 -1.30 14.69 8.81
CA PRO A 107 -0.79 15.99 8.34
C PRO A 107 -1.07 17.15 9.30
N LEU A 108 -2.26 17.21 9.91
CA LEU A 108 -2.63 18.29 10.83
C LEU A 108 -1.86 18.25 12.15
N SER A 109 -1.41 17.07 12.58
CA SER A 109 -0.62 16.95 13.81
C SER A 109 0.81 17.46 13.68
N ILE A 110 1.30 17.62 12.44
CA ILE A 110 2.69 17.98 12.11
C ILE A 110 2.79 19.45 11.67
N SER A 111 1.66 20.12 11.39
CA SER A 111 1.66 21.54 11.07
C SER A 111 2.24 22.34 12.26
N PRO A 112 3.28 23.17 12.04
CA PRO A 112 3.73 24.08 13.08
C PRO A 112 2.57 25.04 13.40
N ARG A 113 2.31 25.22 14.70
CA ARG A 113 1.43 26.28 15.20
C ARG A 113 2.10 27.64 15.03
#